data_AF-A0A511XLD3-F1
#
_entry.id   AF-A0A511XLD3-F1
#
_cell.length_a   1.000
_cell.length_b   1.000
_cell.length_c   1.000
_cell.angle_alpha   90.00
_cell.angle_beta   90.00
_cell.angle_gamma   90.00
#
_symmetry.space_group_name_H-M   'P 1'
#
loop_
_entity.id
_entity.type
_entity.pdbx_description
1 polymer ?
#
loop_
_entity_poly.entity_id
_entity_poly.type
_entity_poly.pdbx_seq_one_letter_code
_entity_poly.pdbx_strand_id
1 'polypeptide(L)'
;MLPGCLTLALPIIQAPMADVSTPALAAAVSESGGLDSLGIGAMTPEAARAAITETRRLTDKPFGVNVFCHRSVRPDTACMTRWLNWLKPEFERYDTLPPATLREIYPSFCDTMATCDMLAEEHPALVSFHFGLPDGAMIAVLRRVGIVLAATVTSRTEAIQATEAGVDLLIAQGYEAGGHRGIYDPHRQTISGSIPSRF
;
A
#
# COMPACT_ATOMS: atom_id res chain seq x y z
N MET A 1 -0.39 -16.83 -13.78
CA MET A 1 -1.68 -16.47 -14.42
C MET A 1 -2.48 -15.74 -13.36
N LEU A 2 -3.09 -14.59 -13.67
CA LEU A 2 -3.93 -13.88 -12.69
C LEU A 2 -5.12 -14.77 -12.26
N PRO A 3 -5.64 -14.66 -11.03
CA PRO A 3 -6.82 -15.40 -10.60
C PRO A 3 -7.97 -15.20 -11.60
N GLY A 4 -8.80 -16.21 -11.83
CA GLY A 4 -9.86 -16.16 -12.85
C GLY A 4 -10.86 -15.00 -12.68
N CYS A 5 -10.94 -14.40 -11.48
CA CYS A 5 -11.75 -13.21 -11.21
C CYS A 5 -11.10 -11.88 -11.65
N LEU A 6 -9.78 -11.83 -11.91
CA LEU A 6 -9.11 -10.70 -12.58
C LEU A 6 -8.84 -11.05 -14.05
N THR A 7 -9.88 -11.01 -14.87
CA THR A 7 -9.72 -11.09 -16.33
C THR A 7 -9.34 -9.71 -16.85
N LEU A 8 -8.04 -9.48 -17.05
CA LEU A 8 -7.52 -8.27 -17.69
C LEU A 8 -7.23 -8.53 -19.16
N ALA A 9 -7.48 -7.53 -20.02
CA ALA A 9 -7.11 -7.61 -21.42
C ALA A 9 -5.60 -7.42 -21.61
N LEU A 10 -4.99 -6.61 -20.74
CA LEU A 10 -3.55 -6.36 -20.70
C LEU A 10 -2.99 -6.79 -19.34
N PRO A 11 -1.86 -7.51 -19.28
CA PRO A 11 -1.21 -7.88 -18.03
C PRO A 11 -0.41 -6.70 -17.44
N ILE A 12 -1.04 -5.53 -17.34
CA ILE A 12 -0.44 -4.27 -16.90
C ILE A 12 -1.23 -3.79 -15.69
N ILE A 13 -0.51 -3.55 -14.59
CA ILE A 13 -1.05 -2.93 -13.38
C ILE A 13 -0.45 -1.53 -13.27
N GLN A 14 -1.29 -0.50 -13.22
CA GLN A 14 -0.86 0.84 -12.84
C GLN A 14 -0.57 0.83 -11.33
N ALA A 15 0.63 1.26 -10.94
CA ALA A 15 1.07 1.17 -9.56
C ALA A 15 0.33 2.17 -8.65
N PRO A 16 -0.14 1.75 -7.47
CA PRO A 16 -0.74 2.67 -6.52
C PRO A 16 0.30 3.66 -6.03
N MET A 17 0.04 4.94 -6.29
CA MET A 17 0.91 6.04 -5.84
C MET A 17 0.06 6.94 -4.96
N ALA A 18 0.21 6.83 -3.63
CA ALA A 18 -0.49 7.72 -2.70
C ALA A 18 -0.26 9.19 -3.09
N ASP A 19 -1.31 10.00 -3.04
CA ASP A 19 -1.36 11.41 -3.45
C ASP A 19 -1.12 11.72 -4.95
N VAL A 20 -0.83 10.71 -5.79
CA VAL A 20 -0.61 10.88 -7.25
C VAL A 20 -1.68 10.12 -8.06
N SER A 21 -1.99 8.89 -7.67
CA SER A 21 -3.09 8.11 -8.24
C SER A 21 -4.43 8.77 -7.90
N THR A 22 -5.32 8.85 -8.88
CA THR A 22 -6.63 9.49 -8.76
C THR A 22 -7.72 8.59 -9.32
N PRO A 23 -9.00 8.76 -8.91
CA PRO A 23 -10.12 8.05 -9.52
C PRO A 23 -10.17 8.15 -11.06
N ALA A 24 -9.80 9.32 -11.61
CA ALA A 24 -9.78 9.52 -13.06
C ALA A 24 -8.66 8.73 -13.75
N LEU A 25 -7.45 8.70 -13.16
CA LEU A 25 -6.37 7.83 -13.65
C LEU A 25 -6.80 6.36 -13.60
N ALA A 26 -7.49 5.98 -12.51
CA ALA A 26 -7.94 4.63 -12.31
C ALA A 26 -8.91 4.14 -13.36
N ALA A 27 -9.94 4.94 -13.60
CA ALA A 27 -10.90 4.67 -14.66
C ALA A 27 -10.23 4.58 -16.02
N ALA A 28 -9.32 5.51 -16.35
CA ALA A 28 -8.65 5.53 -17.64
C ALA A 28 -7.82 4.25 -17.92
N VAL A 29 -7.11 3.75 -16.92
CA VAL A 29 -6.32 2.51 -17.04
C VAL A 29 -7.21 1.28 -17.16
N SER A 30 -8.24 1.18 -16.31
CA SER A 30 -9.16 0.04 -16.33
C SER A 30 -9.98 -0.02 -17.63
N GLU A 31 -10.40 1.11 -18.18
CA GLU A 31 -11.05 1.18 -19.50
C GLU A 31 -10.10 0.83 -20.65
N SER A 32 -8.80 1.06 -20.49
CA SER A 32 -7.77 0.65 -21.46
C SER A 32 -7.44 -0.85 -21.39
N GLY A 33 -8.05 -1.59 -20.47
CA GLY A 33 -7.90 -3.04 -20.33
C GLY A 33 -6.78 -3.50 -19.40
N GLY A 34 -6.07 -2.56 -18.75
CA GLY A 34 -5.19 -2.86 -17.62
C GLY A 34 -5.97 -2.93 -16.29
N LEU A 35 -5.25 -3.00 -15.18
CA LEU A 35 -5.80 -2.85 -13.84
C LEU A 35 -5.18 -1.64 -13.16
N ASP A 36 -6.00 -0.71 -12.69
CA ASP A 36 -5.51 0.34 -11.80
C ASP A 36 -5.44 -0.11 -10.33
N SER A 37 -4.68 0.61 -9.50
CA SER A 37 -4.78 0.51 -8.05
C SER A 37 -4.75 1.88 -7.37
N LEU A 38 -5.81 2.23 -6.63
CA LEU A 38 -5.85 3.46 -5.83
C LEU A 38 -4.97 3.34 -4.58
N GLY A 39 -4.06 4.30 -4.38
CA GLY A 39 -3.26 4.42 -3.16
C GLY A 39 -4.03 5.02 -1.99
N ILE A 40 -4.71 4.20 -1.17
CA ILE A 40 -5.52 4.66 -0.02
C ILE A 40 -4.79 4.59 1.32
N GLY A 41 -3.53 4.13 1.36
CA GLY A 41 -2.75 3.95 2.60
C GLY A 41 -2.52 5.22 3.43
N ALA A 42 -2.76 6.40 2.85
CA ALA A 42 -2.69 7.69 3.53
C ALA A 42 -4.06 8.31 3.88
N MET A 43 -5.16 7.61 3.58
CA MET A 43 -6.53 8.13 3.68
C MET A 43 -7.25 7.62 4.93
N THR A 44 -8.24 8.38 5.41
CA THR A 44 -9.22 7.83 6.36
C THR A 44 -10.18 6.87 5.64
N PRO A 45 -10.86 5.95 6.35
CA PRO A 45 -11.85 5.06 5.73
C PRO A 45 -12.93 5.82 4.95
N GLU A 46 -13.37 6.99 5.41
CA GLU A 46 -14.38 7.81 4.76
C GLU A 46 -13.85 8.40 3.45
N ALA A 47 -12.64 8.94 3.45
CA ALA A 47 -11.99 9.49 2.25
C ALA A 47 -11.70 8.39 1.22
N ALA A 48 -11.23 7.22 1.69
CA ALA A 48 -11.02 6.05 0.84
C ALA A 48 -12.33 5.59 0.19
N ARG A 49 -13.43 5.49 0.95
CA ARG A 49 -14.75 5.14 0.42
C ARG A 49 -15.23 6.14 -0.64
N ALA A 50 -15.04 7.43 -0.41
CA ALA A 50 -15.37 8.46 -1.39
C ALA A 50 -14.56 8.29 -2.69
N ALA A 51 -13.27 8.00 -2.60
CA ALA A 51 -12.42 7.75 -3.77
C ALA A 51 -12.82 6.48 -4.55
N ILE A 52 -13.18 5.41 -3.85
CA ILE A 52 -13.71 4.17 -4.44
C ILE A 52 -15.03 4.46 -5.15
N THR A 53 -15.93 5.20 -4.50
CA THR A 53 -17.24 5.59 -5.07
C THR A 53 -17.07 6.42 -6.34
N GLU A 54 -16.18 7.42 -6.35
CA GLU A 54 -15.95 8.23 -7.54
C GLU A 54 -15.34 7.40 -8.67
N THR A 55 -14.42 6.48 -8.38
CA THR A 55 -13.87 5.57 -9.40
C THR A 55 -14.96 4.73 -10.05
N ARG A 56 -15.87 4.16 -9.25
CA ARG A 56 -17.04 3.41 -9.75
C ARG A 56 -18.00 4.23 -10.59
N ARG A 57 -18.03 5.55 -10.39
CA ARG A 57 -18.85 6.45 -11.19
C ARG A 57 -18.25 6.70 -12.58
N LEU A 58 -16.96 6.40 -12.76
CA LEU A 58 -16.20 6.65 -13.98
C LEU A 58 -15.93 5.37 -14.80
N THR A 59 -15.98 4.19 -14.18
CA THR A 59 -15.79 2.90 -14.85
C THR A 59 -16.54 1.77 -14.15
N ASP A 60 -17.04 0.82 -14.95
CA ASP A 60 -17.59 -0.47 -14.48
C ASP A 60 -16.52 -1.58 -14.48
N LYS A 61 -15.29 -1.27 -14.89
CA LYS A 61 -14.19 -2.24 -14.98
C LYS A 61 -13.55 -2.47 -13.59
N PRO A 62 -12.92 -3.64 -13.38
CA PRO A 62 -12.18 -3.92 -12.16
C PRO A 62 -11.10 -2.88 -11.88
N PHE A 63 -10.94 -2.51 -10.61
CA PHE A 63 -9.81 -1.74 -10.09
C PHE A 63 -9.40 -2.28 -8.72
N GLY A 64 -8.14 -2.05 -8.36
CA GLY A 64 -7.58 -2.40 -7.07
C GLY A 64 -7.48 -1.22 -6.12
N VAL A 65 -7.13 -1.52 -4.87
CA VAL A 65 -6.74 -0.54 -3.86
C VAL A 65 -5.46 -0.99 -3.16
N ASN A 66 -4.75 -0.05 -2.57
CA ASN A 66 -3.50 -0.30 -1.86
C ASN A 66 -3.53 0.31 -0.46
N VAL A 67 -3.08 -0.48 0.51
CA VAL A 67 -3.00 -0.09 1.92
C VAL A 67 -1.59 -0.32 2.48
N PHE A 68 -1.23 0.42 3.53
CA PHE A 68 0.05 0.30 4.22
C PHE A 68 -0.07 -0.58 5.45
N CYS A 69 0.68 -1.67 5.50
CA CYS A 69 0.70 -2.68 6.57
C CYS A 69 1.98 -2.62 7.39
N HIS A 70 2.56 -1.43 7.55
CA HIS A 70 3.78 -1.23 8.30
C HIS A 70 3.53 -1.45 9.80
N ARG A 71 4.57 -1.80 10.55
CA ARG A 71 4.48 -1.87 12.01
C ARG A 71 4.38 -0.46 12.57
N SER A 72 3.33 -0.19 13.33
CA SER A 72 3.16 1.07 14.05
C SER A 72 4.22 1.20 15.14
N VAL A 73 4.84 2.37 15.20
CA VAL A 73 5.95 2.66 16.11
C VAL A 73 5.45 3.58 17.21
N ARG A 74 5.81 3.28 18.46
CA ARG A 74 5.50 4.19 19.57
C ARG A 74 6.25 5.51 19.38
N PRO A 75 5.58 6.67 19.47
CA PRO A 75 6.24 7.96 19.40
C PRO A 75 7.39 8.08 20.42
N ASP A 76 8.58 8.43 19.93
CA ASP A 76 9.72 8.81 20.76
C ASP A 76 9.87 10.34 20.74
N THR A 77 9.30 10.99 21.75
CA THR A 77 9.32 12.45 21.89
C THR A 77 10.74 13.01 21.90
N ALA A 78 11.71 12.28 22.47
CA ALA A 78 13.09 12.75 22.51
C ALA A 78 13.73 12.69 21.11
N CYS A 79 13.49 11.61 20.36
CA CYS A 79 13.93 11.50 18.97
C CYS A 79 13.27 12.58 18.09
N MET A 80 11.95 12.75 18.20
CA MET A 80 11.20 13.77 17.46
C MET A 80 11.72 15.18 17.76
N THR A 81 11.99 15.50 19.03
CA THR A 81 12.56 16.80 19.43
C THR A 81 13.96 17.01 18.84
N ARG A 82 14.83 16.00 18.89
CA ARG A 82 16.16 16.07 18.26
C ARG A 82 16.06 16.31 16.76
N TRP A 83 15.11 15.65 16.09
CA TRP A 83 14.88 15.80 14.66
C TRP A 83 14.38 17.20 14.28
N LEU A 84 13.41 17.74 15.02
CA LEU A 84 12.90 19.10 14.81
C LEU A 84 13.98 20.16 15.04
N ASN A 85 14.80 20.00 16.08
CA ASN A 85 15.93 20.89 16.34
C ASN A 85 16.98 20.82 15.23
N TRP A 86 17.23 19.64 14.68
CA TRP A 86 18.15 19.46 13.56
C TRP A 86 17.64 20.13 12.28
N LEU A 87 16.33 20.07 12.00
CA LEU A 87 15.71 20.73 10.85
C LEU A 87 15.49 22.24 11.02
N LYS A 88 15.58 22.78 12.24
CA LYS A 88 15.31 24.18 12.56
C LYS A 88 16.00 25.18 11.62
N PRO A 89 17.28 25.02 11.22
CA PRO A 89 17.91 25.94 10.28
C PRO A 89 17.26 25.98 8.89
N GLU A 90 16.68 24.86 8.43
CA GLU A 90 15.97 24.81 7.14
C GLU A 90 14.65 25.57 7.21
N PHE A 91 13.93 25.52 8.34
CA PHE A 91 12.72 26.34 8.54
C PHE A 91 13.05 27.84 8.61
N GLU A 92 14.12 28.20 9.33
CA GLU A 92 14.58 29.59 9.44
C GLU A 92 14.98 30.18 8.08
N ARG A 93 15.52 29.38 7.16
CA ARG A 93 15.85 29.80 5.79
C ARG A 93 14.63 30.31 5.01
N TYR A 94 13.42 29.86 5.34
CA TYR A 94 12.17 30.31 4.73
C TYR A 94 11.32 31.16 5.69
N ASP A 95 11.94 31.78 6.70
CA ASP A 95 11.28 32.65 7.68
C ASP A 95 10.07 32.00 8.37
N THR A 96 10.17 30.69 8.62
CA THR A 96 9.11 29.90 9.27
C THR A 96 9.66 29.13 10.47
N LEU A 97 8.76 28.55 11.26
CA LEU A 97 9.09 27.77 12.45
C LEU A 97 8.80 26.28 12.21
N PRO A 98 9.62 25.37 12.74
CA PRO A 98 9.27 23.96 12.76
C PRO A 98 7.97 23.74 13.55
N PRO A 99 7.20 22.69 13.25
CA PRO A 99 6.02 22.35 14.04
C PRO A 99 6.42 22.04 15.49
N ALA A 100 5.53 22.34 16.44
CA ALA A 100 5.79 22.09 17.86
C ALA A 100 5.91 20.59 18.19
N THR A 101 5.19 19.74 17.46
CA THR A 101 5.21 18.29 17.62
C THR A 101 5.11 17.60 16.26
N LEU A 102 5.62 16.37 16.21
CA LEU A 102 5.37 15.46 15.10
C LEU A 102 4.19 14.55 15.47
N ARG A 103 3.42 14.15 14.46
CA ARG A 103 2.32 13.21 14.61
C ARG A 103 2.40 12.14 13.54
N GLU A 104 1.76 11.01 13.81
CA GLU A 104 1.52 9.99 12.79
C GLU A 104 0.53 10.55 11.75
N ILE A 105 0.91 10.43 10.48
CA ILE A 105 0.11 10.91 9.34
C ILE A 105 -0.41 9.78 8.47
N TYR A 106 0.19 8.59 8.57
CA TYR A 106 -0.21 7.39 7.83
C TYR A 106 -0.45 6.27 8.84
N PRO A 107 -1.69 6.10 9.33
CA PRO A 107 -2.00 4.98 10.21
C PRO A 107 -1.79 3.66 9.49
N SER A 108 -1.39 2.62 10.22
CA SER A 108 -1.27 1.29 9.62
C SER A 108 -2.65 0.68 9.42
N PHE A 109 -2.85 0.02 8.28
CA PHE A 109 -4.00 -0.84 8.04
C PHE A 109 -4.13 -1.93 9.11
N CYS A 110 -3.02 -2.31 9.73
CA CYS A 110 -2.97 -3.34 10.77
C CYS A 110 -3.45 -2.86 12.14
N ASP A 111 -3.67 -1.55 12.34
CA ASP A 111 -4.00 -1.01 13.67
C ASP A 111 -5.47 -1.23 14.05
N THR A 112 -6.38 -1.21 13.08
CA THR A 112 -7.83 -1.34 13.33
C THR A 112 -8.52 -2.07 12.19
N MET A 113 -9.70 -2.64 12.48
CA MET A 113 -10.53 -3.27 11.45
C MET A 113 -11.27 -2.29 10.54
N ALA A 114 -11.31 -0.98 10.85
CA ALA A 114 -12.18 -0.02 10.18
C ALA A 114 -12.00 0.02 8.64
N THR A 115 -10.76 0.10 8.16
CA THR A 115 -10.47 0.06 6.72
C THR A 115 -10.71 -1.33 6.14
N CYS A 116 -10.42 -2.40 6.90
CA CYS A 116 -10.65 -3.77 6.45
C CYS A 116 -12.14 -4.06 6.23
N ASP A 117 -12.98 -3.68 7.20
CA ASP A 117 -14.43 -3.83 7.14
C ASP A 117 -15.02 -2.99 6.01
N MET A 118 -14.56 -1.75 5.85
CA MET A 118 -14.94 -0.89 4.71
C MET A 118 -14.62 -1.55 3.37
N LEU A 119 -13.41 -2.09 3.21
CA LEU A 119 -13.02 -2.77 1.97
C LEU A 119 -13.83 -4.05 1.75
N ALA A 120 -14.20 -4.76 2.82
CA ALA A 120 -15.03 -5.94 2.73
C ALA A 120 -16.47 -5.62 2.28
N GLU A 121 -16.98 -4.44 2.64
CA GLU A 121 -18.28 -3.92 2.16
C GLU A 121 -18.19 -3.36 0.73
N GLU A 122 -17.09 -2.70 0.38
CA GLU A 122 -16.93 -2.09 -0.93
C GLU A 122 -16.57 -3.11 -2.02
N HIS A 123 -15.93 -4.23 -1.69
CA HIS A 123 -15.53 -5.27 -2.64
C HIS A 123 -14.72 -4.75 -3.86
N PRO A 124 -13.57 -4.09 -3.68
CA PRO A 124 -12.67 -3.83 -4.79
C PRO A 124 -12.18 -5.16 -5.39
N ALA A 125 -11.78 -5.16 -6.67
CA ALA A 125 -11.34 -6.41 -7.31
C ALA A 125 -10.04 -6.95 -6.70
N LEU A 126 -9.18 -6.05 -6.23
CA LEU A 126 -7.88 -6.37 -5.64
C LEU A 126 -7.58 -5.47 -4.45
N VAL A 127 -7.02 -6.03 -3.38
CA VAL A 127 -6.39 -5.29 -2.28
C VAL A 127 -4.92 -5.67 -2.26
N SER A 128 -4.05 -4.67 -2.37
CA SER A 128 -2.60 -4.85 -2.28
C SER A 128 -2.04 -4.29 -0.98
N PHE A 129 -1.10 -5.02 -0.38
CA PHE A 129 -0.41 -4.65 0.85
C PHE A 129 1.01 -4.17 0.56
N HIS A 130 1.42 -3.11 1.25
CA HIS A 130 2.77 -2.56 1.20
C HIS A 130 3.36 -2.47 2.61
N PHE A 131 4.68 -2.61 2.76
CA PHE A 131 5.43 -2.60 4.04
C PHE A 131 5.16 -3.76 5.00
N GLY A 132 4.43 -4.79 4.58
CA GLY A 132 4.07 -5.89 5.46
C GLY A 132 2.81 -6.59 5.00
N LEU A 133 2.25 -7.35 5.92
CA LEU A 133 1.02 -8.09 5.76
C LEU A 133 0.12 -7.80 6.97
N PRO A 134 -1.22 -7.74 6.78
CA PRO A 134 -2.13 -7.77 7.89
C PRO A 134 -2.17 -9.17 8.53
N ASP A 135 -2.85 -9.27 9.67
CA ASP A 135 -3.01 -10.56 10.33
C ASP A 135 -3.94 -11.52 9.56
N GLY A 136 -3.95 -12.78 9.98
CA GLY A 136 -4.77 -13.81 9.34
C GLY A 136 -6.28 -13.56 9.45
N ALA A 137 -6.74 -12.79 10.44
CA ALA A 137 -8.17 -12.49 10.60
C ALA A 137 -8.63 -11.47 9.54
N MET A 138 -7.86 -10.40 9.34
CA MET A 138 -8.10 -9.43 8.26
C MET A 138 -8.03 -10.08 6.87
N ILE A 139 -7.01 -10.91 6.62
CA ILE A 139 -6.88 -11.68 5.37
C ILE A 139 -8.13 -12.55 5.15
N ALA A 140 -8.58 -13.26 6.18
CA ALA A 140 -9.74 -14.12 6.08
C ALA A 140 -11.03 -13.33 5.79
N VAL A 141 -11.18 -12.12 6.33
CA VAL A 141 -12.32 -11.24 6.05
C VAL A 141 -12.34 -10.86 4.56
N LEU A 142 -11.24 -10.32 4.04
CA LEU A 142 -11.18 -9.87 2.63
C LEU A 142 -11.33 -11.05 1.66
N ARG A 143 -10.72 -12.20 1.95
CA ARG A 143 -10.87 -13.41 1.11
C ARG A 143 -12.30 -13.94 1.10
N ARG A 144 -13.00 -13.91 2.24
CA ARG A 144 -14.38 -14.42 2.36
C ARG A 144 -15.34 -13.70 1.41
N VAL A 145 -15.06 -12.44 1.14
CA VAL A 145 -15.87 -11.62 0.23
C VAL A 145 -15.35 -11.59 -1.21
N GLY A 146 -14.40 -12.45 -1.54
CA GLY A 146 -13.93 -12.69 -2.92
C GLY A 146 -12.89 -11.69 -3.45
N ILE A 147 -12.31 -10.85 -2.58
CA ILE A 147 -11.26 -9.90 -2.97
C ILE A 147 -9.95 -10.65 -3.23
N VAL A 148 -9.28 -10.34 -4.34
CA VAL A 148 -7.93 -10.85 -4.62
C VAL A 148 -6.90 -10.08 -3.81
N LEU A 149 -6.02 -10.82 -3.15
CA LEU A 149 -4.98 -10.23 -2.30
C LEU A 149 -3.63 -10.23 -2.99
N ALA A 150 -2.94 -9.11 -2.94
CA ALA A 150 -1.57 -8.98 -3.41
C ALA A 150 -0.66 -8.42 -2.32
N ALA A 151 0.62 -8.77 -2.33
CA ALA A 151 1.60 -8.18 -1.42
C ALA A 151 2.88 -7.77 -2.15
N THR A 152 3.39 -6.59 -1.81
CA THR A 152 4.72 -6.17 -2.24
C THR A 152 5.79 -6.95 -1.51
N VAL A 153 6.72 -7.54 -2.23
CA VAL A 153 7.84 -8.31 -1.66
C VAL A 153 9.14 -7.87 -2.30
N THR A 154 10.20 -7.78 -1.49
CA THR A 154 11.51 -7.30 -1.94
C THR A 154 12.61 -8.34 -1.77
N SER A 155 12.27 -9.49 -1.18
CA SER A 155 13.17 -10.62 -0.95
C SER A 155 12.44 -11.95 -1.04
N ARG A 156 13.19 -13.05 -1.20
CA ARG A 156 12.64 -14.40 -1.17
C ARG A 156 11.95 -14.72 0.15
N THR A 157 12.48 -14.22 1.28
CA THR A 157 11.89 -14.44 2.60
C THR A 157 10.51 -13.80 2.71
N GLU A 158 10.36 -12.55 2.25
CA GLU A 158 9.07 -11.85 2.23
C GLU A 158 8.07 -12.54 1.28
N ALA A 159 8.54 -13.04 0.13
CA ALA A 159 7.74 -13.82 -0.80
C ALA A 159 7.16 -15.10 -0.17
N ILE A 160 7.97 -15.82 0.61
CA ILE A 160 7.53 -17.01 1.35
C ILE A 160 6.48 -16.61 2.40
N GLN A 161 6.76 -15.57 3.21
CA GLN A 161 5.82 -15.09 4.24
C GLN A 161 4.47 -14.67 3.65
N ALA A 162 4.47 -13.96 2.52
CA ALA A 162 3.26 -13.54 1.84
C ALA A 162 2.46 -14.74 1.31
N THR A 163 3.15 -15.73 0.72
CA THR A 163 2.50 -16.96 0.24
C THR A 163 1.88 -17.75 1.39
N GLU A 164 2.60 -17.91 2.51
CA GLU A 164 2.11 -18.61 3.70
C GLU A 164 0.93 -17.89 4.36
N ALA A 165 0.91 -16.55 4.31
CA ALA A 165 -0.23 -15.75 4.75
C ALA A 165 -1.47 -15.93 3.85
N GLY A 166 -1.32 -16.53 2.67
CA GLY A 166 -2.41 -16.78 1.74
C GLY A 166 -2.78 -15.58 0.88
N VAL A 167 -1.81 -14.77 0.46
CA VAL A 167 -2.04 -13.81 -0.62
C VAL A 167 -2.06 -14.52 -1.98
N ASP A 168 -2.80 -14.00 -2.94
CA ASP A 168 -2.97 -14.63 -4.25
C ASP A 168 -1.91 -14.17 -5.27
N LEU A 169 -1.33 -12.98 -5.07
CA LEU A 169 -0.35 -12.37 -5.96
C LEU A 169 0.86 -11.79 -5.20
N LEU A 170 2.04 -11.92 -5.78
CA LEU A 170 3.27 -11.29 -5.29
C LEU A 170 3.70 -10.17 -6.26
N ILE A 171 3.90 -8.98 -5.72
CA ILE A 171 4.44 -7.83 -6.44
C ILE A 171 5.93 -7.75 -6.09
N ALA A 172 6.79 -8.31 -6.95
CA ALA A 172 8.24 -8.31 -6.76
C ALA A 172 8.83 -6.93 -7.05
N GLN A 173 9.16 -6.15 -6.01
CA GLN A 173 9.70 -4.81 -6.14
C GLN A 173 11.24 -4.83 -6.17
N GLY A 174 11.79 -4.61 -7.37
CA GLY A 174 13.23 -4.40 -7.59
C GLY A 174 13.77 -3.12 -6.96
N TYR A 175 15.10 -2.94 -6.98
CA TYR A 175 15.74 -1.73 -6.44
C TYR A 175 15.54 -0.51 -7.36
N GLU A 176 15.19 -0.75 -8.62
CA GLU A 176 14.89 0.25 -9.64
C GLU A 176 13.53 0.94 -9.42
N ALA A 177 12.67 0.37 -8.58
CA ALA A 177 11.35 0.91 -8.32
C ALA A 177 11.42 2.29 -7.63
N GLY A 178 10.57 3.21 -8.07
CA GLY A 178 10.39 4.51 -7.41
C GLY A 178 9.57 4.41 -6.12
N GLY A 179 9.57 5.50 -5.34
CA GLY A 179 8.82 5.60 -4.09
C GLY A 179 9.45 4.82 -2.94
N HIS A 180 8.62 4.43 -1.96
CA HIS A 180 9.10 3.70 -0.81
C HIS A 180 9.47 2.25 -1.16
N ARG A 181 10.49 1.73 -0.46
CA ARG A 181 10.85 0.32 -0.46
C ARG A 181 9.85 -0.47 0.38
N GLY A 182 9.17 -1.45 -0.20
CA GLY A 182 8.13 -2.26 0.45
C GLY A 182 8.65 -3.31 1.44
N ILE A 183 9.79 -3.05 2.10
CA ILE A 183 10.45 -3.96 3.04
C ILE A 183 9.57 -4.16 4.28
N TYR A 184 9.45 -5.40 4.76
CA TYR A 184 8.59 -5.72 5.92
C TYR A 184 9.27 -5.38 7.26
N ASP A 185 10.58 -5.62 7.34
CA ASP A 185 11.39 -5.31 8.52
C ASP A 185 12.66 -4.57 8.09
N PRO A 186 12.69 -3.24 8.21
CA PRO A 186 13.84 -2.43 7.78
C PRO A 186 15.07 -2.59 8.70
N HIS A 187 14.91 -3.15 9.89
CA HIS A 187 16.00 -3.38 10.84
C HIS A 187 16.65 -4.75 10.67
N ARG A 188 15.99 -5.65 9.94
CA ARG A 188 16.55 -6.95 9.60
C ARG A 188 17.69 -6.74 8.61
N GLN A 189 18.92 -7.00 9.04
CA GLN A 189 20.08 -6.98 8.15
C GLN A 189 19.83 -7.95 6.98
N THR A 190 19.57 -7.41 5.80
CA THR A 190 19.62 -8.18 4.57
C THR A 190 21.08 -8.55 4.35
N ILE A 191 21.44 -9.81 4.64
CA ILE A 191 22.63 -10.40 4.06
C ILE A 191 22.42 -10.26 2.55
N SER A 192 23.29 -9.47 1.91
CA SER A 192 23.33 -9.22 0.48
C SER A 192 22.98 -10.48 -0.30
N GLY A 193 21.81 -10.45 -0.93
CA GLY A 193 21.29 -11.52 -1.76
C GLY A 193 20.29 -10.94 -2.74
N SER A 194 20.78 -10.08 -3.63
CA SER A 194 20.09 -9.80 -4.89
C SER A 194 19.58 -11.12 -5.48
N ILE A 195 18.32 -11.16 -5.91
CA ILE A 195 17.79 -12.25 -6.72
C ILE A 195 18.77 -12.42 -7.90
N PRO A 196 19.44 -13.58 -8.07
CA PRO A 196 20.37 -13.75 -9.17
C PRO A 196 19.63 -13.52 -10.48
N SER A 197 20.14 -12.61 -11.30
CA SER A 197 19.77 -12.46 -12.71
C SER A 197 20.24 -13.70 -13.46
N ARG A 198 19.47 -14.78 -13.40
CA ARG A 198 19.61 -15.94 -14.30
C ARG A 198 18.22 -16.43 -14.68
N PHE A 199 17.71 -15.87 -15.78
CA PHE A 199 17.07 -16.68 -16.80
C PHE A 199 18.17 -17.19 -17.74
#